data_AF-A0A0F8A021-F1
#
_entry.id   AF-A0A0F8A021-F1
#
_cell.length_a   1.000
_cell.length_b   1.000
_cell.length_c   1.000
_cell.angle_alpha   90.00
_cell.angle_beta   90.00
_cell.angle_gamma   90.00
#
_symmetry.space_group_name_H-M   'P 1'
#
loop_
_entity.id
_entity.type
_entity.pdbx_description
1 polymer ?
#
loop_
_entity_poly.entity_id
_entity_poly.type
_entity_poly.pdbx_seq_one_letter_code
_entity_poly.pdbx_strand_id
1 'polypeptide(L)'
;MGLLETTQKADYSSIEQLADVFRAFSISTLTLSLQKRLVVELIIGEMADIMERIRYDLLDYRLSPSNDSGMLDPTAFPQTFDYVHMSNIPDYIGGHLTSFLASRPLLKEDRPSSLRFINLLNPPEFEDHQTFQSEYLLMYDMELIRRHFMVTRRPGEVTKEGLPPMLGILKHPFAFEGYMIWDRVSRSATSFQQLLPKLEFEIWVYGHFLKICLPYPRPIFSGQPVYAPLNLTAVIRLVIGMFEIGYPVHWLLRVFSCICTGVITTCARPPTSRVCNPADIDATHPAKEISVQPWVAEFTTLLSIWRRLLPFGVDSLGGTLVPLETIHQYIITFPPFPAKHERVPHFILLFWNTEVGYTAKPPASIWGLLQDGGERGNQVSARDIREKGIICVTAFHYTTASRTAAFWMRADQMEKMVAGKWRAFIWRTDAWEAVTDGVDVSSGVSMCKKWTNALEEAMP
;
A
#
# COMPACT_ATOMS: atom_id res chain seq x y z
N MET A 1 5.21 -62.78 -37.60
CA MET A 1 3.88 -62.21 -37.32
C MET A 1 3.73 -62.10 -35.82
N GLY A 2 4.02 -60.93 -35.25
CA GLY A 2 3.63 -60.58 -33.88
C GLY A 2 2.56 -59.50 -34.00
N LEU A 3 1.35 -59.81 -33.54
CA LEU A 3 0.20 -58.91 -33.57
C LEU A 3 0.49 -57.68 -32.69
N LEU A 4 0.33 -56.48 -33.26
CA LEU A 4 0.28 -55.23 -32.50
C LEU A 4 -0.85 -55.33 -31.47
N GLU A 5 -0.52 -55.14 -30.19
CA GLU A 5 -1.50 -54.88 -29.16
C GLU A 5 -2.29 -53.61 -29.51
N THR A 6 -3.60 -53.76 -29.59
CA THR A 6 -4.54 -52.64 -29.71
C THR A 6 -4.39 -51.74 -28.50
N THR A 7 -3.94 -50.50 -28.74
CA THR A 7 -3.97 -49.41 -27.76
C THR A 7 -5.35 -49.33 -27.13
N GLN A 8 -5.43 -49.48 -25.80
CA GLN A 8 -6.66 -49.24 -25.05
C GLN A 8 -7.18 -47.84 -25.41
N LYS A 9 -8.44 -47.78 -25.86
CA LYS A 9 -9.15 -46.50 -26.06
C LYS A 9 -9.10 -45.74 -24.73
N ALA A 10 -8.66 -44.49 -24.79
CA ALA A 10 -8.64 -43.61 -23.63
C ALA A 10 -10.03 -43.57 -22.97
N ASP A 11 -10.07 -43.71 -21.65
CA ASP A 11 -11.30 -43.59 -20.88
C ASP A 11 -11.69 -42.10 -20.80
N TYR A 12 -12.68 -41.72 -21.61
CA TYR A 12 -13.19 -40.35 -21.67
C TYR A 12 -14.25 -40.07 -20.60
N SER A 13 -14.62 -41.04 -19.75
CA SER A 13 -15.74 -40.87 -18.81
C SER A 13 -15.51 -39.71 -17.84
N SER A 14 -14.27 -39.48 -17.40
CA SER A 14 -13.95 -38.38 -16.50
C SER A 14 -14.03 -37.02 -17.19
N ILE A 15 -13.72 -36.96 -18.49
CA ILE A 15 -13.82 -35.73 -19.30
C ILE A 15 -15.29 -35.42 -19.61
N GLU A 16 -16.10 -36.44 -19.90
CA GLU A 16 -17.55 -36.29 -20.10
C GLU A 16 -18.25 -35.83 -18.82
N GLN A 17 -17.93 -36.42 -17.66
CA GLN A 17 -18.44 -35.98 -16.35
C GLN A 17 -18.05 -34.52 -16.05
N LEU A 18 -16.81 -34.12 -16.37
CA LEU A 18 -16.35 -32.74 -16.21
C LEU A 18 -17.11 -31.79 -17.15
N ALA A 19 -17.36 -32.20 -18.39
CA ALA A 19 -18.14 -31.43 -19.35
C ALA A 19 -19.60 -31.24 -18.89
N ASP A 20 -20.20 -32.26 -18.27
CA ASP A 20 -21.55 -32.18 -17.70
C ASP A 20 -21.61 -31.21 -16.51
N VAL A 21 -20.58 -31.18 -15.66
CA VAL A 21 -20.45 -30.17 -14.58
C VAL A 21 -20.41 -28.76 -15.15
N PHE A 22 -19.57 -28.51 -16.17
CA PHE A 22 -19.50 -27.19 -16.80
C PHE A 22 -20.80 -26.81 -17.52
N ARG A 23 -21.49 -27.77 -18.13
CA ARG A 23 -22.79 -27.55 -18.77
C ARG A 23 -23.86 -27.19 -17.75
N ALA A 24 -23.95 -27.95 -16.65
CA ALA A 24 -24.88 -27.69 -15.56
C ALA A 24 -24.62 -26.33 -14.90
N PHE A 25 -23.35 -25.98 -14.67
CA PHE A 25 -22.94 -24.67 -14.19
C PHE A 25 -23.39 -23.57 -15.16
N SER A 26 -23.07 -23.71 -16.45
CA SER A 26 -23.43 -22.72 -17.49
C SER A 26 -24.94 -22.50 -17.58
N ILE A 27 -25.74 -23.57 -17.59
CA ILE A 27 -27.22 -23.49 -17.63
C ILE A 27 -27.76 -22.82 -16.36
N SER A 28 -27.19 -23.15 -15.20
CA SER A 28 -27.58 -22.55 -13.92
C SER A 28 -27.24 -21.06 -13.87
N THR A 29 -26.06 -20.65 -14.32
CA THR A 29 -25.67 -19.24 -14.42
C THR A 29 -26.58 -18.46 -15.37
N LEU A 30 -26.94 -19.04 -16.53
CA LEU A 30 -27.90 -18.45 -17.46
C LEU A 30 -29.28 -18.28 -16.82
N THR A 31 -29.75 -19.28 -16.07
CA THR A 31 -31.04 -19.24 -15.38
C THR A 31 -31.06 -18.15 -14.29
N LEU A 32 -29.96 -17.99 -13.54
CA LEU A 32 -29.82 -16.93 -12.55
C LEU A 32 -29.82 -15.53 -13.19
N SER A 33 -29.22 -15.39 -14.37
CA SER A 33 -29.25 -14.15 -15.14
C SER A 33 -30.67 -13.82 -15.63
N LEU A 34 -31.38 -14.79 -16.22
CA LEU A 34 -32.76 -14.63 -16.69
C LEU A 34 -33.73 -14.28 -15.55
N GLN A 35 -33.49 -14.80 -14.35
CA GLN A 35 -34.25 -14.47 -13.15
C GLN A 35 -33.82 -13.14 -12.49
N LYS A 36 -32.85 -12.42 -13.06
CA LYS A 36 -32.22 -11.23 -12.46
C LYS A 36 -31.67 -11.47 -11.05
N ARG A 37 -31.22 -12.68 -10.76
CA ARG A 37 -30.66 -13.11 -9.46
C ARG A 37 -29.14 -13.06 -9.41
N LEU A 38 -28.50 -12.78 -10.55
CA LEU A 38 -27.05 -12.58 -10.66
C LEU A 38 -26.79 -11.29 -11.45
N VAL A 39 -26.03 -10.39 -10.83
CA VAL A 39 -25.48 -9.18 -11.45
C VAL A 39 -23.97 -9.28 -11.39
N VAL A 40 -23.29 -9.03 -12.51
CA VAL A 40 -21.83 -8.98 -12.58
C VAL A 40 -21.43 -7.57 -12.98
N GLU A 41 -20.63 -6.95 -12.13
CA GLU A 41 -20.00 -5.66 -12.39
C GLU A 41 -18.50 -5.90 -12.55
N LEU A 42 -17.95 -5.47 -13.68
CA LEU A 42 -16.54 -5.59 -14.00
C LEU A 42 -15.87 -4.22 -13.94
N ILE A 43 -14.91 -4.08 -13.03
CA ILE A 43 -14.15 -2.84 -12.83
C ILE A 43 -12.67 -3.17 -13.06
N ILE A 44 -11.98 -2.34 -13.84
CA ILE A 44 -10.54 -2.47 -14.10
C ILE A 44 -9.85 -1.31 -13.39
N GLY A 45 -8.95 -1.60 -12.45
CA GLY A 45 -8.22 -0.59 -11.70
C GLY A 45 -7.30 -1.18 -10.62
N GLU A 46 -6.61 -0.29 -9.90
CA GLU A 46 -5.83 -0.67 -8.72
C GLU A 46 -6.79 -0.97 -7.55
N MET A 47 -6.51 -2.02 -6.78
CA MET A 47 -7.44 -2.56 -5.79
C MET A 47 -7.80 -1.55 -4.70
N ALA A 48 -6.81 -0.88 -4.10
CA ALA A 48 -7.07 0.06 -3.02
C ALA A 48 -7.84 1.30 -3.51
N ASP A 49 -7.48 1.85 -4.68
CA ASP A 49 -8.21 2.95 -5.33
C ASP A 49 -9.67 2.59 -5.59
N ILE A 50 -9.94 1.47 -6.24
CA ILE A 50 -11.31 1.04 -6.54
C ILE A 50 -12.10 0.78 -5.26
N MET A 51 -11.52 0.10 -4.27
CA MET A 51 -12.20 -0.17 -3.00
C MET A 51 -12.54 1.12 -2.24
N GLU A 52 -11.66 2.11 -2.24
CA GLU A 52 -11.95 3.40 -1.62
C GLU A 52 -13.00 4.19 -2.39
N ARG A 53 -12.98 4.17 -3.73
CA ARG A 53 -14.05 4.78 -4.52
C ARG A 53 -15.39 4.13 -4.27
N ILE A 54 -15.45 2.81 -4.10
CA ILE A 54 -16.68 2.12 -3.68
C ILE A 54 -17.11 2.60 -2.28
N ARG A 55 -16.17 2.67 -1.33
CA ARG A 55 -16.44 3.09 0.05
C ARG A 55 -17.03 4.49 0.13
N TYR A 56 -16.50 5.43 -0.66
CA TYR A 56 -16.88 6.84 -0.64
C TYR A 56 -17.92 7.21 -1.71
N ASP A 57 -18.42 6.23 -2.47
CA ASP A 57 -19.36 6.43 -3.57
C ASP A 57 -18.83 7.37 -4.67
N LEU A 58 -17.57 7.19 -5.05
CA LEU A 58 -16.81 8.01 -6.00
C LEU A 58 -16.48 7.26 -7.30
N LEU A 59 -17.33 6.30 -7.69
CA LEU A 59 -17.23 5.65 -8.99
C LEU A 59 -18.11 6.40 -9.99
N ASP A 60 -17.50 7.12 -10.93
CA ASP A 60 -18.19 8.05 -11.84
C ASP A 60 -19.41 7.42 -12.55
N TYR A 61 -19.28 6.18 -13.05
CA TYR A 61 -20.37 5.49 -13.74
C TYR A 61 -21.52 5.05 -12.82
N ARG A 62 -21.34 5.06 -11.49
CA ARG A 62 -22.40 4.81 -10.50
C ARG A 62 -23.10 6.09 -10.05
N LEU A 63 -22.61 7.28 -10.44
CA LEU A 63 -23.20 8.57 -10.02
C LEU A 63 -24.47 8.94 -10.80
N SER A 64 -24.79 8.23 -11.88
CA SER A 64 -25.96 8.54 -12.72
C SER A 64 -26.64 7.26 -13.20
N PRO A 65 -27.99 7.24 -13.26
CA PRO A 65 -28.73 6.08 -13.75
C PRO A 65 -28.48 5.87 -15.24
N SER A 66 -28.61 4.62 -15.70
CA SER A 66 -28.53 4.35 -17.13
C SER A 66 -29.73 4.96 -17.87
N ASN A 67 -29.47 5.59 -19.03
CA ASN A 67 -30.52 6.12 -19.91
C ASN A 67 -31.26 5.02 -20.68
N ASP A 68 -30.74 3.79 -20.69
CA ASP A 68 -31.33 2.66 -21.40
C ASP A 68 -32.24 1.83 -20.50
N SER A 69 -33.54 1.79 -20.82
CA SER A 69 -34.60 1.08 -20.09
C SER A 69 -34.40 -0.45 -19.91
N GLY A 70 -33.37 -1.04 -20.54
CA GLY A 70 -32.99 -2.44 -20.40
C GLY A 70 -31.69 -2.69 -19.62
N MET A 71 -30.95 -1.65 -19.25
CA MET A 71 -29.72 -1.78 -18.48
C MET A 71 -29.98 -1.76 -16.97
N LEU A 72 -29.11 -2.43 -16.21
CA LEU A 72 -29.13 -2.35 -14.76
C LEU A 72 -28.77 -0.92 -14.32
N ASP A 73 -29.42 -0.45 -13.26
CA ASP A 73 -29.13 0.85 -12.67
C ASP A 73 -27.88 0.74 -11.76
N PRO A 74 -26.73 1.31 -12.16
CA PRO A 74 -25.50 1.21 -11.40
C PRO A 74 -25.53 2.01 -10.09
N THR A 75 -26.44 2.98 -9.95
CA THR A 75 -26.63 3.75 -8.72
C THR A 75 -27.17 2.89 -7.56
N ALA A 76 -27.79 1.74 -7.89
CA ALA A 76 -28.32 0.80 -6.92
C ALA A 76 -27.32 -0.31 -6.53
N PHE A 77 -26.10 -0.28 -7.07
CA PHE A 77 -25.11 -1.32 -6.78
C PHE A 77 -24.59 -1.23 -5.34
N PRO A 78 -24.33 -2.37 -4.68
CA PRO A 78 -23.91 -2.38 -3.30
C PRO A 78 -22.53 -1.73 -3.12
N GLN A 79 -22.38 -1.04 -1.98
CA GLN A 79 -21.08 -0.55 -1.49
C GLN A 79 -20.46 -1.49 -0.46
N THR A 80 -21.26 -2.37 0.14
CA THR A 80 -20.80 -3.34 1.15
C THR A 80 -21.18 -4.77 0.78
N PHE A 81 -20.32 -5.71 1.18
CA PHE A 81 -20.33 -7.09 0.72
C PHE A 81 -20.29 -8.05 1.91
N ASP A 82 -20.87 -9.23 1.70
CA ASP A 82 -20.76 -10.35 2.64
C ASP A 82 -19.31 -10.91 2.63
N TYR A 83 -18.69 -10.97 1.46
CA TYR A 83 -17.31 -11.46 1.32
C TYR A 83 -16.52 -10.59 0.34
N VAL A 84 -15.27 -10.29 0.69
CA VAL A 84 -14.30 -9.68 -0.21
C VAL A 84 -13.17 -10.68 -0.42
N HIS A 85 -13.08 -11.26 -1.62
CA HIS A 85 -12.08 -12.26 -1.98
C HIS A 85 -11.01 -11.62 -2.87
N MET A 86 -9.77 -11.55 -2.37
CA MET A 86 -8.67 -10.85 -3.03
C MET A 86 -7.65 -11.79 -3.67
N SER A 87 -7.91 -13.11 -3.68
CA SER A 87 -6.94 -14.10 -4.15
C SER A 87 -5.59 -13.93 -3.43
N ASN A 88 -4.49 -13.76 -4.16
CA ASN A 88 -3.16 -13.44 -3.67
C ASN A 88 -2.74 -11.97 -3.92
N ILE A 89 -3.69 -11.08 -4.24
CA ILE A 89 -3.38 -9.64 -4.46
C ILE A 89 -2.62 -9.01 -3.27
N PRO A 90 -2.93 -9.33 -2.00
CA PRO A 90 -2.23 -8.73 -0.86
C PRO A 90 -0.70 -8.88 -0.90
N ASP A 91 -0.17 -9.93 -1.54
CA ASP A 91 1.26 -10.15 -1.70
C ASP A 91 1.96 -9.00 -2.44
N TYR A 92 1.24 -8.26 -3.28
CA TYR A 92 1.78 -7.24 -4.18
C TYR A 92 1.59 -5.81 -3.68
N ILE A 93 0.73 -5.58 -2.69
CA ILE A 93 0.21 -4.24 -2.35
C ILE A 93 0.45 -3.83 -0.89
N GLY A 94 1.27 -4.58 -0.13
CA GLY A 94 1.52 -4.30 1.29
C GLY A 94 0.71 -5.15 2.27
N GLY A 95 0.28 -6.35 1.85
CA GLY A 95 -0.24 -7.41 2.71
C GLY A 95 -1.45 -6.99 3.54
N HIS A 96 -1.42 -7.36 4.83
CA HIS A 96 -2.52 -7.11 5.75
C HIS A 96 -2.86 -5.63 5.90
N LEU A 97 -1.89 -4.72 5.92
CA LEU A 97 -2.18 -3.29 6.15
C LEU A 97 -3.12 -2.74 5.10
N THR A 98 -2.76 -2.88 3.82
CA THR A 98 -3.59 -2.38 2.71
C THR A 98 -4.92 -3.13 2.65
N SER A 99 -4.89 -4.45 2.80
CA SER A 99 -6.10 -5.27 2.76
C SER A 99 -7.11 -4.88 3.85
N PHE A 100 -6.62 -4.63 5.07
CA PHE A 100 -7.51 -4.27 6.18
C PHE A 100 -8.00 -2.83 6.05
N LEU A 101 -7.13 -1.88 5.69
CA LEU A 101 -7.53 -0.47 5.55
C LEU A 101 -8.50 -0.23 4.39
N ALA A 102 -8.30 -0.89 3.24
CA ALA A 102 -9.11 -0.69 2.04
C ALA A 102 -10.37 -1.56 2.03
N SER A 103 -10.28 -2.83 2.45
CA SER A 103 -11.36 -3.80 2.26
C SER A 103 -12.28 -3.96 3.46
N ARG A 104 -11.79 -3.80 4.70
CA ARG A 104 -12.65 -3.94 5.90
C ARG A 104 -13.86 -2.97 5.88
N PRO A 105 -13.72 -1.69 5.46
CA PRO A 105 -14.87 -0.77 5.38
C PRO A 105 -15.97 -1.24 4.43
N LEU A 106 -15.65 -2.12 3.47
CA LEU A 106 -16.60 -2.68 2.51
C LEU A 106 -17.33 -3.92 3.05
N LEU A 107 -17.09 -4.34 4.29
CA LEU A 107 -17.80 -5.48 4.88
C LEU A 107 -19.10 -5.03 5.54
N LYS A 108 -20.17 -5.79 5.32
CA LYS A 108 -21.47 -5.56 5.97
C LYS A 108 -21.36 -5.67 7.49
N GLU A 109 -21.94 -4.72 8.20
CA GLU A 109 -21.94 -4.67 9.67
C GLU A 109 -23.14 -5.42 10.29
N ASP A 110 -24.25 -5.57 9.55
CA ASP A 110 -25.52 -6.14 10.01
C ASP A 110 -25.55 -7.68 10.05
N ARG A 111 -24.54 -8.33 9.46
CA ARG A 111 -24.48 -9.79 9.29
C ARG A 111 -23.03 -10.30 9.26
N PRO A 112 -22.81 -11.62 9.35
CA PRO A 112 -21.48 -12.20 9.20
C PRO A 112 -20.87 -11.84 7.84
N SER A 113 -19.64 -11.34 7.87
CA SER A 113 -18.91 -10.92 6.68
C SER A 113 -17.41 -11.13 6.86
N SER A 114 -16.64 -11.36 5.78
CA SER A 114 -15.22 -11.71 5.88
C SER A 114 -14.36 -11.25 4.71
N LEU A 115 -13.08 -10.98 4.98
CA LEU A 115 -12.02 -10.88 3.97
C LEU A 115 -11.40 -12.27 3.72
N ARG A 116 -11.00 -12.55 2.48
CA ARG A 116 -10.35 -13.82 2.11
C ARG A 116 -9.20 -13.59 1.15
N PHE A 117 -8.02 -14.07 1.52
CA PHE A 117 -6.82 -14.00 0.69
C PHE A 117 -5.76 -15.01 1.15
N ILE A 118 -4.77 -15.26 0.31
CA ILE A 118 -3.69 -16.23 0.54
C ILE A 118 -2.33 -15.57 0.28
N ASN A 119 -1.29 -16.03 0.96
CA ASN A 119 0.08 -15.71 0.60
C ASN A 119 0.62 -16.79 -0.35
N LEU A 120 0.91 -16.41 -1.59
CA LEU A 120 1.41 -17.29 -2.63
C LEU A 120 2.78 -16.88 -3.17
N LEU A 121 3.11 -15.58 -3.13
CA LEU A 121 4.32 -15.03 -3.72
C LEU A 121 5.57 -15.29 -2.88
N ASN A 122 5.48 -15.08 -1.57
CA ASN A 122 6.58 -15.15 -0.61
C ASN A 122 6.31 -16.03 0.63
N PRO A 123 5.55 -17.14 0.55
CA PRO A 123 5.33 -17.99 1.71
C PRO A 123 6.64 -18.46 2.40
N PRO A 124 7.73 -18.78 1.68
CA PRO A 124 8.98 -19.21 2.33
C PRO A 124 9.71 -18.14 3.17
N GLU A 125 9.37 -16.85 3.06
CA GLU A 125 9.98 -15.78 3.90
C GLU A 125 9.33 -15.68 5.28
N PHE A 126 8.20 -16.36 5.50
CA PHE A 126 7.47 -16.31 6.76
C PHE A 126 7.38 -17.69 7.38
N GLU A 127 7.86 -17.80 8.61
CA GLU A 127 7.81 -19.05 9.36
C GLU A 127 6.38 -19.41 9.77
N ASP A 128 5.62 -18.39 10.17
CA ASP A 128 4.28 -18.51 10.67
C ASP A 128 3.46 -17.23 10.43
N HIS A 129 2.21 -17.26 10.86
CA HIS A 129 1.35 -16.09 10.79
C HIS A 129 1.83 -14.91 11.62
N GLN A 130 2.49 -15.13 12.76
CA GLN A 130 2.95 -14.03 13.61
C GLN A 130 4.02 -13.22 12.89
N THR A 131 4.92 -13.90 12.17
CA THR A 131 5.93 -13.28 11.32
C THR A 131 5.29 -12.52 10.16
N PHE A 132 4.30 -13.13 9.48
CA PHE A 132 3.54 -12.45 8.42
C PHE A 132 2.81 -11.20 8.94
N GLN A 133 2.23 -11.26 10.13
CA GLN A 133 1.56 -10.15 10.78
C GLN A 133 2.53 -9.06 11.22
N SER A 134 3.66 -9.42 11.84
CA SER A 134 4.72 -8.48 12.21
C SER A 134 5.23 -7.70 11.00
N GLU A 135 5.43 -8.38 9.88
CA GLU A 135 5.86 -7.71 8.65
C GLU A 135 4.83 -6.68 8.18
N TYR A 136 3.58 -7.07 7.97
CA TYR A 136 2.64 -6.16 7.32
C TYR A 136 1.94 -5.20 8.28
N LEU A 137 1.80 -5.53 9.57
CA LEU A 137 1.04 -4.73 10.54
C LEU A 137 1.89 -4.08 11.61
N LEU A 138 3.17 -4.45 11.74
CA LEU A 138 4.00 -4.11 12.92
C LEU A 138 3.30 -4.49 14.24
N MET A 139 2.54 -5.58 14.19
CA MET A 139 1.78 -6.20 15.29
C MET A 139 1.66 -7.69 14.97
N TYR A 140 1.83 -8.56 15.96
CA TYR A 140 1.62 -10.01 15.81
C TYR A 140 0.55 -10.57 16.76
N ASP A 141 0.18 -9.79 17.78
CA ASP A 141 -0.85 -10.21 18.73
C ASP A 141 -2.24 -10.15 18.08
N MET A 142 -2.91 -11.30 18.02
CA MET A 142 -4.21 -11.42 17.37
C MET A 142 -5.30 -10.58 18.03
N GLU A 143 -5.22 -10.35 19.34
CA GLU A 143 -6.21 -9.56 20.07
C GLU A 143 -5.99 -8.06 19.82
N LEU A 144 -4.74 -7.60 19.72
CA LEU A 144 -4.42 -6.26 19.24
C LEU A 144 -4.89 -6.07 17.81
N ILE A 145 -4.59 -7.00 16.89
CA ILE A 145 -5.07 -6.93 15.50
C ILE A 145 -6.60 -6.85 15.47
N ARG A 146 -7.27 -7.68 16.27
CA ARG A 146 -8.73 -7.67 16.43
C ARG A 146 -9.28 -6.31 16.81
N ARG A 147 -8.63 -5.63 17.76
CA ARG A 147 -9.04 -4.31 18.27
C ARG A 147 -8.70 -3.15 17.34
N HIS A 148 -7.64 -3.25 16.56
CA HIS A 148 -7.15 -2.14 15.72
C HIS A 148 -7.68 -2.18 14.29
N PHE A 149 -7.96 -3.39 13.78
CA PHE A 149 -8.45 -3.56 12.41
C PHE A 149 -9.88 -4.10 12.35
N MET A 150 -10.50 -4.41 13.50
CA MET A 150 -11.86 -4.94 13.58
C MET A 150 -12.05 -6.19 12.71
N VAL A 151 -11.03 -7.05 12.68
CA VAL A 151 -11.04 -8.35 12.00
C VAL A 151 -10.38 -9.40 12.87
N THR A 152 -10.85 -10.64 12.79
CA THR A 152 -10.24 -11.77 13.48
C THR A 152 -10.01 -12.91 12.50
N ARG A 153 -8.85 -13.56 12.58
CA ARG A 153 -8.55 -14.71 11.71
C ARG A 153 -9.30 -15.93 12.22
N ARG A 154 -9.95 -16.66 11.33
CA ARG A 154 -10.41 -18.01 11.65
C ARG A 154 -9.20 -18.91 11.92
N PRO A 155 -9.26 -19.82 12.89
CA PRO A 155 -8.28 -20.88 12.99
C PRO A 155 -8.21 -21.61 11.64
N GLY A 156 -7.00 -21.80 11.10
CA GLY A 156 -6.81 -22.51 9.84
C GLY A 156 -7.24 -23.97 9.96
N GLU A 157 -7.77 -24.54 8.88
CA GLU A 157 -8.25 -25.94 8.81
C GLU A 157 -7.11 -26.94 8.54
N VAL A 158 -5.83 -26.53 8.58
CA VAL A 158 -4.70 -27.42 8.27
C VAL A 158 -4.52 -28.42 9.41
N THR A 159 -5.22 -29.55 9.31
CA THR A 159 -4.91 -30.75 10.08
C THR A 159 -3.64 -31.37 9.50
N LYS A 160 -2.79 -31.95 10.36
CA LYS A 160 -1.57 -32.66 9.94
C LYS A 160 -1.82 -33.75 8.88
N GLU A 161 -3.06 -34.20 8.77
CA GLU A 161 -3.55 -35.23 7.84
C GLU A 161 -3.73 -34.73 6.39
N GLY A 162 -3.84 -33.42 6.17
CA GLY A 162 -3.98 -32.81 4.83
C GLY A 162 -2.66 -32.50 4.12
N LEU A 163 -1.52 -32.66 4.80
CA LEU A 163 -0.20 -32.44 4.22
C LEU A 163 0.27 -33.71 3.49
N PRO A 164 0.67 -33.65 2.21
CA PRO A 164 1.29 -34.79 1.54
C PRO A 164 2.47 -35.34 2.35
N PRO A 165 2.70 -36.67 2.41
CA PRO A 165 3.76 -37.26 3.24
C PRO A 165 5.16 -36.71 3.00
N MET A 166 5.44 -36.27 1.75
CA MET A 166 6.71 -35.63 1.35
C MET A 166 6.89 -34.22 1.93
N LEU A 167 5.80 -33.58 2.39
CA LEU A 167 5.76 -32.26 3.00
C LEU A 167 5.89 -32.28 4.53
N GLY A 168 5.79 -33.45 5.18
CA GLY A 168 6.00 -33.59 6.63
C GLY A 168 7.42 -33.26 7.11
N ILE A 169 8.36 -33.03 6.18
CA ILE A 169 9.76 -32.63 6.42
C ILE A 169 9.93 -31.09 6.32
N LEU A 170 8.93 -30.36 5.81
CA LEU A 170 9.02 -28.92 5.61
C LEU A 170 8.81 -28.15 6.91
N LYS A 171 9.75 -27.26 7.21
CA LYS A 171 9.84 -26.49 8.46
C LYS A 171 8.71 -25.47 8.67
N HIS A 172 7.88 -25.17 7.66
CA HIS A 172 6.96 -24.02 7.68
C HIS A 172 5.56 -24.38 7.13
N PRO A 173 4.61 -24.82 7.98
CA PRO A 173 3.25 -25.17 7.56
C PRO A 173 2.46 -23.98 7.00
N PHE A 174 2.80 -22.75 7.36
CA PHE A 174 2.21 -21.53 6.81
C PHE A 174 2.32 -21.43 5.28
N ALA A 175 3.41 -21.96 4.70
CA ALA A 175 3.65 -21.89 3.26
C ALA A 175 2.64 -22.69 2.40
N PHE A 176 1.84 -23.55 3.02
CA PHE A 176 0.89 -24.45 2.37
C PHE A 176 -0.55 -24.24 2.83
N GLU A 177 -0.78 -23.21 3.66
CA GLU A 177 -2.13 -22.86 4.06
C GLU A 177 -2.94 -22.36 2.86
N GLY A 178 -4.22 -22.71 2.83
CA GLY A 178 -5.17 -22.17 1.86
C GLY A 178 -5.52 -20.71 2.13
N TYR A 179 -6.72 -20.30 1.72
CA TYR A 179 -7.20 -18.95 1.99
C TYR A 179 -7.31 -18.67 3.49
N MET A 180 -6.57 -17.67 3.96
CA MET A 180 -6.78 -17.08 5.27
C MET A 180 -8.11 -16.33 5.25
N ILE A 181 -8.99 -16.69 6.19
CA ILE A 181 -10.30 -16.05 6.35
C ILE A 181 -10.25 -15.13 7.57
N TRP A 182 -10.57 -13.86 7.34
CA TRP A 182 -10.62 -12.83 8.37
C TRP A 182 -12.05 -12.34 8.53
N ASP A 183 -12.71 -12.78 9.60
CA ASP A 183 -14.07 -12.37 9.92
C ASP A 183 -14.11 -10.94 10.47
N ARG A 184 -15.13 -10.19 10.08
CA ARG A 184 -15.41 -8.87 10.63
C ARG A 184 -15.75 -8.96 12.11
N VAL A 185 -15.21 -8.03 12.88
CA VAL A 185 -15.57 -7.77 14.28
C VAL A 185 -16.41 -6.49 14.35
N SER A 186 -17.46 -6.53 15.18
CA SER A 186 -18.34 -5.39 15.39
C SER A 186 -17.65 -4.24 16.12
N ARG A 187 -17.95 -3.00 15.68
CA ARG A 187 -17.44 -1.76 16.29
C ARG A 187 -17.84 -1.60 17.76
N SER A 188 -18.93 -2.23 18.18
CA SER A 188 -19.41 -2.22 19.58
C SER A 188 -18.46 -2.91 20.57
N ALA A 189 -17.34 -3.47 20.10
CA ALA A 189 -16.48 -4.35 20.89
C ALA A 189 -15.24 -3.67 21.52
N THR A 190 -15.00 -2.36 21.34
CA THR A 190 -13.75 -1.73 21.80
C THR A 190 -13.99 -0.51 22.68
N SER A 191 -13.60 -0.58 23.95
CA SER A 191 -13.52 0.60 24.83
C SER A 191 -12.17 1.30 24.67
N PHE A 192 -12.08 2.60 24.98
CA PHE A 192 -10.81 3.35 24.94
C PHE A 192 -9.69 2.67 25.75
N GLN A 193 -10.03 2.01 26.86
CA GLN A 193 -9.07 1.29 27.72
C GLN A 193 -8.45 0.05 27.04
N GLN A 194 -9.03 -0.42 25.94
CA GLN A 194 -8.54 -1.58 25.19
C GLN A 194 -7.62 -1.18 24.02
N LEU A 195 -7.52 0.12 23.72
CA LEU A 195 -6.60 0.68 22.71
C LEU A 195 -5.17 0.76 23.26
N LEU A 196 -4.20 0.93 22.36
CA LEU A 196 -2.82 1.18 22.78
C LEU A 196 -2.74 2.49 23.57
N PRO A 197 -1.94 2.52 24.65
CA PRO A 197 -1.50 3.77 25.27
C PRO A 197 -0.88 4.72 24.24
N LYS A 198 -1.00 6.03 24.46
CA LYS A 198 -0.53 7.08 23.54
C LYS A 198 0.89 6.84 23.00
N LEU A 199 1.82 6.50 23.88
CA LEU A 199 3.22 6.32 23.52
C LEU A 199 3.39 5.13 22.56
N GLU A 200 2.78 3.99 22.88
CA GLU A 200 2.82 2.78 22.04
C GLU A 200 2.13 3.01 20.70
N PHE A 201 1.01 3.74 20.70
CA PHE A 201 0.32 4.15 19.49
C PHE A 201 1.21 5.03 18.59
N GLU A 202 1.85 6.07 19.15
CA GLU A 202 2.77 6.95 18.40
C GLU A 202 3.95 6.15 17.84
N ILE A 203 4.55 5.25 18.64
CA ILE A 203 5.63 4.36 18.19
C ILE A 203 5.16 3.50 17.01
N TRP A 204 3.99 2.89 17.11
CA TRP A 204 3.46 2.01 16.06
C TRP A 204 3.20 2.76 14.75
N VAL A 205 2.55 3.93 14.80
CA VAL A 205 2.27 4.73 13.59
C VAL A 205 3.56 5.29 12.98
N TYR A 206 4.50 5.77 13.80
CA TYR A 206 5.81 6.18 13.30
C TYR A 206 6.63 5.00 12.76
N GLY A 207 6.47 3.80 13.30
CA GLY A 207 7.05 2.58 12.75
C GLY A 207 6.58 2.32 11.31
N HIS A 208 5.28 2.43 11.06
CA HIS A 208 4.72 2.34 9.70
C HIS A 208 5.26 3.44 8.79
N PHE A 209 5.27 4.68 9.26
CA PHE A 209 5.84 5.81 8.50
C PHE A 209 7.31 5.56 8.13
N LEU A 210 8.14 5.16 9.09
CA LEU A 210 9.56 4.87 8.85
C LEU A 210 9.76 3.65 7.95
N LYS A 211 8.91 2.62 8.04
CA LYS A 211 8.96 1.46 7.15
C LYS A 211 8.60 1.81 5.70
N ILE A 212 7.67 2.74 5.49
CA ILE A 212 7.29 3.23 4.15
C ILE A 212 8.40 4.12 3.57
N CYS A 213 8.93 5.04 4.37
CA CYS A 213 9.95 5.98 3.96
C CYS A 213 11.33 5.31 3.78
N LEU A 214 11.65 4.35 4.64
CA LEU A 214 12.97 3.71 4.75
C LEU A 214 12.85 2.18 4.83
N PRO A 215 12.23 1.51 3.82
CA PRO A 215 12.23 0.06 3.78
C PRO A 215 13.66 -0.49 3.78
N TYR A 216 13.84 -1.61 4.45
CA TYR A 216 15.09 -2.35 4.38
C TYR A 216 15.33 -2.88 2.96
N PRO A 217 16.57 -2.86 2.44
CA PRO A 217 16.86 -3.38 1.10
C PRO A 217 16.38 -4.84 0.90
N ARG A 218 15.67 -5.09 -0.21
CA ARG A 218 15.16 -6.40 -0.63
C ARG A 218 15.73 -6.76 -2.00
N PRO A 219 16.58 -7.79 -2.14
CA PRO A 219 17.18 -8.12 -3.43
C PRO A 219 16.14 -8.53 -4.48
N ILE A 220 16.28 -8.00 -5.70
CA ILE A 220 15.40 -8.28 -6.85
C ILE A 220 15.28 -9.78 -7.16
N PHE A 221 16.42 -10.47 -7.12
CA PHE A 221 16.54 -11.88 -7.48
C PHE A 221 16.41 -12.79 -6.26
N SER A 222 15.66 -12.37 -5.24
CA SER A 222 15.24 -13.30 -4.20
C SER A 222 14.31 -14.34 -4.84
N GLY A 223 14.55 -15.62 -4.56
CA GLY A 223 13.57 -16.67 -4.84
C GLY A 223 12.28 -16.52 -4.03
N GLN A 224 12.20 -15.49 -3.17
CA GLN A 224 11.13 -15.22 -2.24
C GLN A 224 10.94 -13.68 -2.13
N PRO A 225 10.29 -13.02 -3.11
CA PRO A 225 10.22 -11.56 -3.16
C PRO A 225 9.14 -11.00 -2.22
N VAL A 226 9.52 -10.11 -1.30
CA VAL A 226 8.56 -9.45 -0.38
C VAL A 226 8.19 -8.07 -0.90
N TYR A 227 6.99 -7.93 -1.47
CA TYR A 227 6.50 -6.65 -1.97
C TYR A 227 5.68 -5.91 -0.91
N ALA A 228 6.00 -4.61 -0.75
CA ALA A 228 5.26 -3.67 0.08
C ALA A 228 5.41 -2.26 -0.51
N PRO A 229 4.92 -2.01 -1.74
CA PRO A 229 5.07 -0.73 -2.44
C PRO A 229 4.11 0.32 -1.89
N LEU A 230 4.16 0.54 -0.58
CA LEU A 230 3.35 1.53 0.10
C LEU A 230 3.93 2.92 -0.16
N ASN A 231 3.05 3.91 -0.18
CA ASN A 231 3.42 5.32 -0.25
C ASN A 231 2.82 6.07 0.95
N LEU A 232 3.12 7.37 1.08
CA LEU A 232 2.72 8.15 2.26
C LEU A 232 1.20 8.25 2.47
N THR A 233 0.38 8.01 1.44
CA THR A 233 -1.09 7.95 1.63
C THR A 233 -1.52 6.78 2.52
N ALA A 234 -0.71 5.71 2.65
CA ALA A 234 -0.99 4.62 3.59
C ALA A 234 -0.98 5.07 5.06
N VAL A 235 -0.12 6.04 5.42
CA VAL A 235 -0.09 6.63 6.77
C VAL A 235 -1.36 7.46 7.04
N ILE A 236 -1.81 8.22 6.03
CA ILE A 236 -3.06 8.99 6.13
C ILE A 236 -4.25 8.04 6.32
N ARG A 237 -4.34 6.98 5.52
CA ARG A 237 -5.38 5.94 5.65
C ARG A 237 -5.34 5.26 7.01
N LEU A 238 -4.15 4.93 7.50
CA LEU A 238 -3.98 4.33 8.82
C LEU A 238 -4.57 5.26 9.89
N VAL A 239 -4.21 6.53 9.88
CA VAL A 239 -4.71 7.52 10.85
C VAL A 239 -6.23 7.72 10.74
N ILE A 240 -6.80 7.75 9.53
CA ILE A 240 -8.25 7.76 9.32
C ILE A 240 -8.89 6.53 9.97
N GLY A 241 -8.36 5.33 9.69
CA GLY A 241 -8.85 4.10 10.29
C GLY A 241 -8.79 4.13 11.82
N MET A 242 -7.70 4.64 12.40
CA MET A 242 -7.57 4.74 13.85
C MET A 242 -8.58 5.71 14.49
N PHE A 243 -8.94 6.80 13.80
CA PHE A 243 -10.06 7.64 14.24
C PHE A 243 -11.36 6.84 14.30
N GLU A 244 -11.66 6.04 13.27
CA GLU A 244 -12.90 5.26 13.20
C GLU A 244 -12.98 4.16 14.26
N ILE A 245 -11.84 3.71 14.77
CA ILE A 245 -11.72 2.77 15.90
C ILE A 245 -11.96 3.47 17.24
N GLY A 246 -11.75 4.79 17.33
CA GLY A 246 -11.99 5.59 18.53
C GLY A 246 -10.74 6.22 19.16
N TYR A 247 -9.62 6.27 18.44
CA TYR A 247 -8.43 6.98 18.94
C TYR A 247 -8.68 8.50 19.09
N PRO A 248 -8.15 9.16 20.13
CA PRO A 248 -8.37 10.60 20.34
C PRO A 248 -7.78 11.45 19.22
N VAL A 249 -8.59 12.36 18.66
CA VAL A 249 -8.22 13.27 17.57
C VAL A 249 -6.91 14.02 17.83
N HIS A 250 -6.69 14.50 19.05
CA HIS A 250 -5.48 15.25 19.39
C HIS A 250 -4.20 14.38 19.39
N TRP A 251 -4.29 13.04 19.47
CA TRP A 251 -3.14 12.14 19.26
C TRP A 251 -2.84 12.00 17.77
N LEU A 252 -3.89 11.81 16.96
CA LEU A 252 -3.79 11.69 15.51
C LEU A 252 -3.21 12.96 14.88
N LEU A 253 -3.69 14.13 15.31
CA LEU A 253 -3.18 15.43 14.87
C LEU A 253 -1.72 15.65 15.25
N ARG A 254 -1.29 15.14 16.41
CA ARG A 254 0.12 15.22 16.83
C ARG A 254 1.02 14.42 15.91
N VAL A 255 0.62 13.21 15.48
CA VAL A 255 1.36 12.42 14.48
C VAL A 255 1.56 13.23 13.20
N PHE A 256 0.48 13.80 12.65
CA PHE A 256 0.57 14.63 11.45
C PHE A 256 1.44 15.86 11.66
N SER A 257 1.26 16.56 12.77
CA SER A 257 2.05 17.76 13.10
C SER A 257 3.55 17.47 13.13
N CYS A 258 3.98 16.41 13.82
CA CYS A 258 5.40 16.05 13.92
C CYS A 258 6.01 15.61 12.57
N ILE A 259 5.26 14.89 11.73
CA ILE A 259 5.74 14.56 10.38
C ILE A 259 5.90 15.83 9.55
N CYS A 260 4.92 16.72 9.62
CA CYS A 260 4.91 17.99 8.91
C CYS A 260 6.01 18.98 9.34
N THR A 261 6.43 18.98 10.61
CA THR A 261 7.59 19.78 11.07
C THR A 261 8.92 19.22 10.55
N GLY A 262 8.92 17.99 10.05
CA GLY A 262 10.07 17.32 9.47
C GLY A 262 11.05 16.72 10.47
N VAL A 263 10.68 16.66 11.76
CA VAL A 263 11.42 15.93 12.80
C VAL A 263 10.41 15.22 13.68
N ILE A 264 10.59 13.90 13.83
CA ILE A 264 9.81 13.08 14.77
C ILE A 264 10.69 12.66 15.94
N THR A 265 10.15 12.66 17.16
CA THR A 265 10.82 12.11 18.34
C THR A 265 10.15 10.79 18.70
N THR A 266 10.83 9.66 18.53
CA THR A 266 10.20 8.35 18.68
C THR A 266 11.18 7.26 19.11
N CYS A 267 10.65 6.19 19.72
CA CYS A 267 11.36 4.93 19.94
C CYS A 267 11.28 4.00 18.73
N ALA A 268 10.43 4.29 17.74
CA ALA A 268 10.36 3.51 16.49
C ALA A 268 11.68 3.59 15.69
N ARG A 269 11.98 2.55 14.91
CA ARG A 269 13.15 2.50 14.02
C ARG A 269 12.75 1.99 12.63
N PRO A 270 13.45 2.41 11.57
CA PRO A 270 13.34 1.73 10.28
C PRO A 270 13.69 0.24 10.43
N PRO A 271 13.10 -0.65 9.62
CA PRO A 271 13.42 -2.07 9.66
C PRO A 271 14.92 -2.32 9.44
N THR A 272 15.49 -3.25 10.20
CA THR A 272 16.90 -3.66 10.13
C THR A 272 17.11 -5.01 9.44
N SER A 273 16.02 -5.64 9.01
CA SER A 273 15.94 -6.94 8.36
C SER A 273 14.94 -6.89 7.20
N ARG A 274 14.98 -7.91 6.33
CA ARG A 274 14.10 -8.00 5.15
C ARG A 274 12.61 -8.08 5.55
N VAL A 275 12.33 -8.87 6.58
CA VAL A 275 11.01 -9.07 7.18
C VAL A 275 11.08 -8.81 8.68
N CYS A 276 10.07 -8.14 9.23
CA CYS A 276 9.92 -7.95 10.67
C CYS A 276 9.32 -9.19 11.32
N ASN A 277 9.86 -9.57 12.47
CA ASN A 277 9.43 -10.70 13.29
C ASN A 277 8.88 -10.18 14.62
N PRO A 278 8.17 -11.00 15.44
CA PRO A 278 7.70 -10.59 16.76
C PRO A 278 8.78 -9.94 17.64
N ALA A 279 9.99 -10.50 17.65
CA ALA A 279 11.12 -9.95 18.40
C ALA A 279 11.52 -8.53 17.96
N ASP A 280 11.34 -8.17 16.69
CA ASP A 280 11.59 -6.81 16.19
C ASP A 280 10.51 -5.82 16.65
N ILE A 281 9.28 -6.29 16.83
CA ILE A 281 8.16 -5.47 17.32
C ILE A 281 8.29 -5.21 18.82
N ASP A 282 8.74 -6.19 19.59
CA ASP A 282 8.96 -6.08 21.03
C ASP A 282 10.27 -5.35 21.38
N ALA A 283 11.14 -5.11 20.39
CA ALA A 283 12.41 -4.44 20.59
C ALA A 283 12.20 -3.01 21.12
N THR A 284 12.77 -2.74 22.28
CA THR A 284 12.74 -1.41 22.89
C THR A 284 13.96 -0.61 22.49
N HIS A 285 13.74 0.61 22.01
CA HIS A 285 14.81 1.56 21.69
C HIS A 285 14.63 2.85 22.48
N PRO A 286 15.72 3.58 22.77
CA PRO A 286 15.62 4.90 23.38
C PRO A 286 14.91 5.88 22.44
N ALA A 287 14.18 6.85 23.00
CA ALA A 287 13.60 7.92 22.20
C ALA A 287 14.70 8.70 21.48
N LYS A 288 14.49 8.96 20.19
CA LYS A 288 15.46 9.67 19.34
C LYS A 288 14.73 10.63 18.41
N GLU A 289 15.33 11.80 18.17
CA GLU A 289 14.95 12.68 17.07
C GLU A 289 15.42 12.10 15.73
N ILE A 290 14.49 11.92 14.81
CA ILE A 290 14.73 11.43 13.46
C ILE A 290 14.25 12.50 12.50
N SER A 291 15.16 12.99 11.68
CA SER A 291 14.81 13.92 10.60
C SER A 291 14.05 13.19 9.49
N VAL A 292 12.87 13.72 9.16
CA VAL A 292 11.98 13.21 8.10
C VAL A 292 11.74 14.26 7.01
N GLN A 293 12.58 15.31 7.00
CA GLN A 293 12.56 16.41 6.02
C GLN A 293 12.41 15.97 4.55
N PRO A 294 13.07 14.90 4.06
CA PRO A 294 12.92 14.48 2.67
C PRO A 294 11.48 14.26 2.21
N TRP A 295 10.58 13.88 3.12
CA TRP A 295 9.19 13.54 2.80
C TRP A 295 8.17 14.63 3.13
N VAL A 296 8.59 15.74 3.76
CA VAL A 296 7.67 16.79 4.23
C VAL A 296 6.91 17.45 3.08
N ALA A 297 7.60 17.75 1.98
CA ALA A 297 6.98 18.39 0.82
C ALA A 297 5.85 17.54 0.23
N GLU A 298 6.10 16.24 0.06
CA GLU A 298 5.07 15.29 -0.36
C GLU A 298 3.96 15.17 0.68
N PHE A 299 4.32 14.93 1.95
CA PHE A 299 3.34 14.66 3.00
C PHE A 299 2.38 15.83 3.21
N THR A 300 2.88 17.07 3.22
CA THR A 300 2.04 18.27 3.33
C THR A 300 1.16 18.48 2.10
N THR A 301 1.64 18.13 0.90
CA THR A 301 0.83 18.14 -0.32
C THR A 301 -0.31 17.12 -0.23
N LEU A 302 0.01 15.87 0.10
CA LEU A 302 -0.97 14.80 0.25
C LEU A 302 -1.98 15.12 1.35
N LEU A 303 -1.53 15.53 2.53
CA LEU A 303 -2.42 15.87 3.63
C LEU A 303 -3.37 17.03 3.29
N SER A 304 -2.91 18.00 2.50
CA SER A 304 -3.76 19.08 1.98
C SER A 304 -4.84 18.55 1.03
N ILE A 305 -4.48 17.66 0.10
CA ILE A 305 -5.41 16.97 -0.81
C ILE A 305 -6.45 16.17 -0.02
N TRP A 306 -6.00 15.38 0.95
CA TRP A 306 -6.83 14.46 1.73
C TRP A 306 -7.68 15.15 2.78
N ARG A 307 -7.47 16.45 3.05
CA ARG A 307 -8.16 17.22 4.11
C ARG A 307 -9.67 17.04 4.13
N ARG A 308 -10.31 16.92 2.96
CA ARG A 308 -11.78 16.76 2.84
C ARG A 308 -12.28 15.36 3.20
N LEU A 309 -11.42 14.35 3.16
CA LEU A 309 -11.74 12.97 3.53
C LEU A 309 -11.36 12.64 4.99
N LEU A 310 -10.67 13.55 5.68
CA LEU A 310 -10.35 13.36 7.09
C LEU A 310 -11.61 13.50 7.95
N PRO A 311 -11.91 12.54 8.83
CA PRO A 311 -13.13 12.56 9.65
C PRO A 311 -13.02 13.48 10.88
N PHE A 312 -11.99 14.32 10.94
CA PHE A 312 -11.74 15.29 12.01
C PHE A 312 -11.06 16.55 11.47
N GLY A 313 -11.25 17.69 12.16
CA GLY A 313 -10.67 18.96 11.77
C GLY A 313 -9.14 19.00 11.93
N VAL A 314 -8.44 19.54 10.93
CA VAL A 314 -6.98 19.69 10.91
C VAL A 314 -6.50 21.14 10.96
N ASP A 315 -7.38 22.07 11.34
CA ASP A 315 -7.07 23.51 11.35
C ASP A 315 -5.94 23.88 12.32
N SER A 316 -5.71 23.05 13.34
CA SER A 316 -4.58 23.19 14.27
C SER A 316 -3.21 22.93 13.65
N LEU A 317 -3.13 22.38 12.43
CA LEU A 317 -1.90 22.26 11.64
C LEU A 317 -1.52 23.57 10.94
N GLY A 318 -2.02 24.71 11.43
CA GLY A 318 -1.96 26.04 10.82
C GLY A 318 -0.62 26.38 10.14
N GLY A 319 -0.70 26.84 8.88
CA GLY A 319 0.45 27.24 8.07
C GLY A 319 1.23 26.09 7.42
N THR A 320 1.01 24.85 7.85
CA THR A 320 1.65 23.66 7.26
C THR A 320 0.96 23.23 5.98
N LEU A 321 -0.38 23.17 6.02
CA LEU A 321 -1.21 22.78 4.89
C LEU A 321 -1.28 23.92 3.88
N VAL A 322 -1.26 23.57 2.60
CA VAL A 322 -1.35 24.54 1.51
C VAL A 322 -2.76 24.59 0.93
N PRO A 323 -3.18 25.73 0.37
CA PRO A 323 -4.42 25.81 -0.37
C PRO A 323 -4.41 24.90 -1.61
N LEU A 324 -5.55 24.25 -1.91
CA LEU A 324 -5.65 23.26 -2.99
C LEU A 324 -5.37 23.87 -4.37
N GLU A 325 -5.68 25.14 -4.57
CA GLU A 325 -5.42 25.91 -5.79
C GLU A 325 -3.92 26.11 -6.08
N THR A 326 -3.06 25.90 -5.07
CA THR A 326 -1.59 25.96 -5.22
C THR A 326 -0.98 24.59 -5.54
N ILE A 327 -1.77 23.52 -5.48
CA ILE A 327 -1.32 22.17 -5.80
C ILE A 327 -1.56 21.89 -7.28
N HIS A 328 -0.51 21.48 -7.98
CA HIS A 328 -0.54 21.18 -9.41
C HIS A 328 0.02 19.78 -9.68
N GLN A 329 -0.44 19.20 -10.78
CA GLN A 329 0.16 17.99 -11.33
C GLN A 329 1.39 18.40 -12.15
N TYR A 330 2.50 17.71 -11.91
CA TYR A 330 3.74 17.87 -12.65
C TYR A 330 4.10 16.58 -13.36
N ILE A 331 4.70 16.70 -14.54
CA ILE A 331 5.14 15.59 -15.35
C ILE A 331 6.63 15.73 -15.66
N ILE A 332 7.38 14.64 -15.50
CA ILE A 332 8.80 14.54 -15.87
C ILE A 332 8.97 13.38 -16.84
N THR A 333 9.63 13.62 -17.96
CA THR A 333 10.00 12.57 -18.92
C THR A 333 11.42 12.09 -18.66
N PHE A 334 11.61 10.79 -18.45
CA PHE A 334 12.91 10.20 -18.18
C PHE A 334 13.54 9.56 -19.43
N PRO A 335 14.89 9.54 -19.52
CA PRO A 335 15.60 8.68 -20.45
C PRO A 335 15.19 7.20 -20.28
N PRO A 336 15.32 6.36 -21.32
CA PRO A 336 15.07 4.93 -21.19
C PRO A 336 16.00 4.31 -20.15
N PHE A 337 15.50 3.35 -19.39
CA PHE A 337 16.29 2.56 -18.45
C PHE A 337 16.06 1.05 -18.71
N PRO A 338 16.91 0.15 -18.19
CA PRO A 338 16.82 -1.27 -18.52
C PRO A 338 15.45 -1.88 -18.20
N ALA A 339 14.88 -2.61 -19.16
CA ALA A 339 13.54 -3.22 -19.07
C ALA A 339 13.33 -4.13 -17.84
N LYS A 340 14.41 -4.72 -17.30
CA LYS A 340 14.37 -5.50 -16.04
C LYS A 340 13.83 -4.71 -14.85
N HIS A 341 13.90 -3.39 -14.88
CA HIS A 341 13.39 -2.52 -13.82
C HIS A 341 11.92 -2.15 -14.02
N GLU A 342 11.38 -2.18 -15.24
CA GLU A 342 10.00 -1.73 -15.54
C GLU A 342 8.90 -2.51 -14.79
N ARG A 343 9.20 -3.71 -14.32
CA ARG A 343 8.24 -4.61 -13.63
C ARG A 343 8.41 -4.64 -12.11
N VAL A 344 9.30 -3.82 -11.55
CA VAL A 344 9.53 -3.77 -10.10
C VAL A 344 8.56 -2.77 -9.47
N PRO A 345 7.87 -3.10 -8.37
CA PRO A 345 6.89 -2.20 -7.77
C PRO A 345 7.50 -1.18 -6.78
N HIS A 346 8.80 -1.26 -6.49
CA HIS A 346 9.48 -0.46 -5.47
C HIS A 346 10.18 0.77 -6.03
N PHE A 347 9.42 1.81 -6.35
CA PHE A 347 9.98 3.06 -6.85
C PHE A 347 9.67 4.26 -5.96
N ILE A 348 10.57 5.23 -6.01
CA ILE A 348 10.40 6.57 -5.48
C ILE A 348 10.95 7.58 -6.48
N LEU A 349 10.26 8.70 -6.62
CA LEU A 349 10.78 9.86 -7.36
C LEU A 349 11.61 10.68 -6.37
N LEU A 350 12.91 10.83 -6.68
CA LEU A 350 13.85 11.52 -5.82
C LEU A 350 14.40 12.77 -6.51
N PHE A 351 14.30 13.89 -5.81
CA PHE A 351 14.89 15.17 -6.21
C PHE A 351 16.16 15.38 -5.40
N TRP A 352 17.26 15.65 -6.10
CA TRP A 352 18.58 15.88 -5.53
C TRP A 352 19.04 17.30 -5.85
N ASN A 353 19.36 18.08 -4.83
CA ASN A 353 19.99 19.38 -4.99
C ASN A 353 21.48 19.21 -5.21
N THR A 354 21.96 19.60 -6.39
CA THR A 354 23.37 19.46 -6.77
C THR A 354 24.29 20.49 -6.11
N GLU A 355 23.74 21.48 -5.41
CA GLU A 355 24.49 22.53 -4.69
C GLU A 355 24.62 22.24 -3.19
N VAL A 356 23.91 21.25 -2.66
CA VAL A 356 23.96 20.90 -1.23
C VAL A 356 24.91 19.72 -1.01
N GLY A 357 25.93 19.93 -0.18
CA GLY A 357 26.89 18.89 0.20
C GLY A 357 28.17 18.88 -0.64
N TYR A 358 28.78 17.71 -0.79
CA TYR A 358 30.11 17.54 -1.37
C TYR A 358 30.12 16.85 -2.75
N THR A 359 28.96 16.44 -3.29
CA THR A 359 28.86 15.78 -4.60
C THR A 359 27.76 16.36 -5.47
N ALA A 360 28.11 16.66 -6.73
CA ALA A 360 27.13 17.05 -7.76
C ALA A 360 26.24 15.88 -8.23
N LYS A 361 26.65 14.64 -7.96
CA LYS A 361 25.90 13.41 -8.24
C LYS A 361 25.53 12.71 -6.93
N PRO A 362 24.35 12.09 -6.83
CA PRO A 362 24.03 11.25 -5.69
C PRO A 362 25.01 10.06 -5.59
N PRO A 363 25.28 9.55 -4.37
CA PRO A 363 26.07 8.34 -4.19
C PRO A 363 25.36 7.11 -4.80
N ALA A 364 26.08 6.01 -4.96
CA ALA A 364 25.52 4.76 -5.50
C ALA A 364 24.31 4.26 -4.69
N SER A 365 24.36 4.44 -3.36
CA SER A 365 23.20 4.25 -2.49
C SER A 365 23.07 5.38 -1.48
N ILE A 366 21.82 5.79 -1.24
CA ILE A 366 21.46 6.86 -0.29
C ILE A 366 20.82 6.33 1.00
N TRP A 367 20.61 5.02 1.13
CA TRP A 367 19.90 4.46 2.29
C TRP A 367 20.53 4.89 3.62
N GLY A 368 21.84 4.72 3.74
CA GLY A 368 22.59 5.13 4.94
C GLY A 368 22.69 6.65 5.15
N LEU A 369 22.46 7.45 4.10
CA LEU A 369 22.40 8.92 4.19
C LEU A 369 21.05 9.38 4.75
N LEU A 370 19.97 8.70 4.37
CA LEU A 370 18.62 8.96 4.87
C LEU A 370 18.39 8.40 6.28
N GLN A 371 19.13 7.35 6.67
CA GLN A 371 19.13 6.87 8.05
C GLN A 371 19.79 7.87 8.99
N ASP A 372 19.00 8.46 9.87
CA ASP A 372 19.49 9.28 10.96
C ASP A 372 20.15 8.35 12.01
N GLY A 373 21.49 8.25 12.06
CA GLY A 373 22.21 7.55 13.14
C GLY A 373 23.35 6.61 12.81
N GLY A 374 23.75 6.43 11.54
CA GLY A 374 25.05 5.81 11.23
C GLY A 374 26.21 6.77 11.50
N GLU A 375 27.43 6.27 11.72
CA GLU A 375 28.64 7.12 11.87
C GLU A 375 28.79 8.16 10.74
N ARG A 376 28.31 7.85 9.54
CA ARG A 376 28.25 8.77 8.39
C ARG A 376 27.05 9.72 8.40
N GLY A 377 25.91 9.33 8.97
CA GLY A 377 24.66 10.13 8.97
C GLY A 377 24.69 11.35 9.90
N ASN A 378 25.63 11.35 10.87
CA ASN A 378 25.85 12.43 11.84
C ASN A 378 26.89 13.46 11.39
N GLN A 379 27.54 13.27 10.23
CA GLN A 379 28.40 14.31 9.67
C GLN A 379 27.53 15.52 9.26
N VAL A 380 28.00 16.74 9.56
CA VAL A 380 27.26 17.99 9.26
C VAL A 380 26.82 18.03 7.80
N SER A 381 27.69 17.60 6.88
CA SER A 381 27.39 17.50 5.46
C SER A 381 26.29 16.48 5.12
N ALA A 382 26.23 15.34 5.79
CA ALA A 382 25.20 14.32 5.58
C ALA A 382 23.83 14.81 6.06
N ARG A 383 23.79 15.53 7.19
CA ARG A 383 22.57 16.17 7.69
C ARG A 383 22.08 17.24 6.74
N ASP A 384 22.95 18.14 6.27
CA ASP A 384 22.56 19.18 5.32
C ASP A 384 22.03 18.60 4.01
N ILE A 385 22.67 17.56 3.47
CA ILE A 385 22.16 16.86 2.27
C ILE A 385 20.78 16.27 2.55
N ARG A 386 20.59 15.56 3.67
CA ARG A 386 19.29 14.96 4.02
C ARG A 386 18.19 16.01 4.19
N GLU A 387 18.48 17.11 4.87
CA GLU A 387 17.47 18.09 5.26
C GLU A 387 17.18 19.14 4.19
N LYS A 388 18.14 19.43 3.31
CA LYS A 388 18.05 20.52 2.32
C LYS A 388 18.31 20.07 0.89
N GLY A 389 18.94 18.92 0.72
CA GLY A 389 19.41 18.42 -0.57
C GLY A 389 18.58 17.29 -1.17
N ILE A 390 17.62 16.73 -0.42
CA ILE A 390 16.80 15.61 -0.87
C ILE A 390 15.32 15.91 -0.66
N ILE A 391 14.51 15.67 -1.69
CA ILE A 391 13.05 15.58 -1.59
C ILE A 391 12.60 14.27 -2.23
N CYS A 392 11.72 13.56 -1.54
CA CYS A 392 11.21 12.25 -1.91
C CYS A 392 9.72 12.34 -2.21
N VAL A 393 9.29 11.69 -3.30
CA VAL A 393 7.88 11.56 -3.70
C VAL A 393 7.59 10.07 -3.94
N THR A 394 6.78 9.49 -3.06
CA THR A 394 6.35 8.09 -3.04
C THR A 394 5.06 7.83 -3.82
N ALA A 395 4.19 8.84 -3.96
CA ALA A 395 2.91 8.77 -4.66
C ALA A 395 3.02 9.43 -6.04
N PHE A 396 3.32 8.63 -7.06
CA PHE A 396 3.37 9.07 -8.45
C PHE A 396 2.87 7.97 -9.39
N HIS A 397 2.39 8.37 -10.56
CA HIS A 397 2.04 7.47 -11.64
C HIS A 397 3.18 7.44 -12.67
N TYR A 398 3.65 6.24 -13.00
CA TYR A 398 4.64 6.07 -14.06
C TYR A 398 4.00 5.41 -15.28
N THR A 399 4.13 6.05 -16.43
CA THR A 399 3.66 5.51 -17.71
C THR A 399 4.86 5.04 -18.52
N THR A 400 5.04 3.72 -18.64
CA THR A 400 6.20 3.11 -19.32
C THR A 400 6.31 3.53 -20.78
N ALA A 401 5.18 3.63 -21.50
CA ALA A 401 5.16 3.97 -22.93
C ALA A 401 5.75 5.37 -23.22
N SER A 402 5.37 6.37 -22.44
CA SER A 402 5.87 7.74 -22.55
C SER A 402 7.12 8.00 -21.69
N ARG A 403 7.46 7.08 -20.78
CA ARG A 403 8.51 7.20 -19.75
C ARG A 403 8.31 8.41 -18.85
N THR A 404 7.05 8.74 -18.56
CA THR A 404 6.68 9.91 -17.78
C THR A 404 6.29 9.54 -16.35
N ALA A 405 6.84 10.26 -15.38
CA ALA A 405 6.34 10.26 -14.00
C ALA A 405 5.42 11.47 -13.81
N ALA A 406 4.17 11.22 -13.41
CA ALA A 406 3.20 12.24 -13.05
C ALA A 406 2.94 12.21 -11.54
N PHE A 407 3.04 13.37 -10.88
CA PHE A 407 2.89 13.49 -9.43
C PHE A 407 2.27 14.84 -9.06
N TRP A 408 1.68 14.91 -7.87
CA TRP A 408 1.10 16.14 -7.33
C TRP A 408 2.08 16.80 -6.36
N MET A 409 2.25 18.12 -6.46
CA MET A 409 3.12 18.87 -5.55
C MET A 409 2.61 20.29 -5.35
N ARG A 410 2.84 20.85 -4.17
CA ARG A 410 2.65 22.28 -3.87
C ARG A 410 3.56 23.15 -4.73
N ALA A 411 3.01 24.23 -5.31
CA ALA A 411 3.70 25.08 -6.28
C ALA A 411 4.97 25.73 -5.72
N ASP A 412 4.91 26.25 -4.49
CA ASP A 412 6.06 26.93 -3.85
C ASP A 412 7.29 26.02 -3.72
N GLN A 413 7.11 24.71 -3.53
CA GLN A 413 8.23 23.77 -3.51
C GLN A 413 8.78 23.51 -4.91
N MET A 414 7.91 23.37 -5.91
CA MET A 414 8.33 23.16 -7.29
C MET A 414 9.04 24.39 -7.87
N GLU A 415 8.54 25.59 -7.59
CA GLU A 415 9.17 26.86 -7.99
C GLU A 415 10.59 26.97 -7.43
N LYS A 416 10.80 26.62 -6.15
CA LYS A 416 12.15 26.54 -5.55
C LYS A 416 13.05 25.55 -6.27
N MET A 417 12.52 24.38 -6.64
CA MET A 417 13.33 23.36 -7.32
C MET A 417 13.65 23.73 -8.78
N VAL A 418 12.72 24.38 -9.47
CA VAL A 418 12.90 24.89 -10.85
C VAL A 418 13.89 26.05 -10.89
N ALA A 419 13.85 26.95 -9.90
CA ALA A 419 14.79 28.06 -9.79
C ALA A 419 16.20 27.63 -9.31
N GLY A 420 16.28 26.56 -8.53
CA GLY A 420 17.54 25.99 -8.03
C GLY A 420 18.16 24.95 -8.97
N LYS A 421 19.30 24.37 -8.56
CA LYS A 421 19.96 23.29 -9.31
C LYS A 421 19.57 21.91 -8.79
N TRP A 422 18.36 21.50 -9.14
CA TRP A 422 17.80 20.20 -8.78
C TRP A 422 17.78 19.23 -9.96
N ARG A 423 18.01 17.96 -9.67
CA ARG A 423 17.84 16.86 -10.62
C ARG A 423 16.86 15.83 -10.06
N ALA A 424 15.92 15.39 -10.89
CA ALA A 424 14.95 14.36 -10.55
C ALA A 424 15.43 12.99 -11.05
N PHE A 425 15.20 11.94 -10.28
CA PHE A 425 15.61 10.57 -10.57
C PHE A 425 14.48 9.61 -10.20
N ILE A 426 14.39 8.48 -10.91
CA ILE A 426 13.62 7.33 -10.42
C ILE A 426 14.60 6.45 -9.66
N TRP A 427 14.28 6.18 -8.40
CA TRP A 427 15.07 5.35 -7.51
C TRP A 427 14.29 4.11 -7.14
N ARG A 428 15.02 3.02 -6.95
CA ARG A 428 14.48 1.79 -6.41
C ARG A 428 14.64 1.75 -4.90
N THR A 429 13.57 1.54 -4.15
CA THR A 429 13.61 1.51 -2.68
C THR A 429 13.97 0.14 -2.12
N ASP A 430 13.96 -0.90 -2.95
CA ASP A 430 14.41 -2.25 -2.57
C ASP A 430 15.94 -2.43 -2.70
N ALA A 431 16.60 -1.66 -3.57
CA ALA A 431 18.07 -1.64 -3.68
C ALA A 431 18.68 -0.33 -3.18
N TRP A 432 17.88 0.73 -3.06
CA TRP A 432 18.33 2.11 -2.83
C TRP A 432 19.34 2.58 -3.87
N GLU A 433 19.01 2.38 -5.15
CA GLU A 433 19.83 2.75 -6.31
C GLU A 433 19.00 3.52 -7.33
N ALA A 434 19.61 4.48 -8.03
CA ALA A 434 18.99 5.16 -9.15
C ALA A 434 18.86 4.21 -10.35
N VAL A 435 17.70 4.22 -11.02
CA VAL A 435 17.51 3.51 -12.30
C VAL A 435 17.58 4.44 -13.51
N THR A 436 17.53 5.76 -13.30
CA THR A 436 17.68 6.77 -14.36
C THR A 436 18.93 7.61 -14.14
N ASP A 437 19.48 8.20 -15.22
CA ASP A 437 20.63 9.12 -15.17
C ASP A 437 20.30 10.51 -14.58
N GLY A 438 19.03 10.70 -14.24
CA GLY A 438 18.45 11.94 -13.73
C GLY A 438 18.15 12.97 -14.82
N VAL A 439 17.22 13.87 -14.52
CA VAL A 439 16.78 14.94 -15.41
C VAL A 439 16.80 16.25 -14.64
N ASP A 440 17.30 17.32 -15.24
CA ASP A 440 17.30 18.64 -14.60
C ASP A 440 15.86 19.14 -14.44
N VAL A 441 15.50 19.54 -13.22
CA VAL A 441 14.12 19.94 -12.88
C VAL A 441 13.70 21.17 -13.67
N SER A 442 14.61 22.13 -13.84
CA SER A 442 14.35 23.42 -14.48
C SER A 442 13.93 23.31 -15.95
N SER A 443 14.34 22.25 -16.66
CA SER A 443 14.03 22.01 -18.07
C SER A 443 13.21 20.76 -18.33
N GLY A 444 13.18 19.81 -17.40
CA GLY A 444 12.53 18.51 -17.56
C GLY A 444 11.15 18.38 -16.92
N VAL A 445 10.73 19.35 -16.10
CA VAL A 445 9.40 19.36 -15.49
C VAL A 445 8.42 20.20 -16.31
N SER A 446 7.24 19.66 -16.57
CA SER A 446 6.10 20.42 -17.08
C SER A 446 5.00 20.50 -16.01
N MET A 447 4.47 21.70 -15.78
CA MET A 447 3.28 21.90 -14.97
C MET A 447 2.04 21.66 -15.84
N CYS A 448 1.11 20.85 -15.36
CA CYS A 448 -0.11 20.50 -16.07
C CYS A 448 -1.32 21.17 -15.41
N LYS A 449 -2.21 20.38 -14.80
CA LYS A 449 -3.48 20.88 -14.25
C LYS A 449 -3.40 21.17 -12.76
N LYS A 450 -4.27 22.08 -12.31
CA LYS A 450 -4.54 22.35 -10.89
C LYS A 450 -5.33 21.20 -10.28
N TRP A 451 -5.15 20.98 -8.99
CA TRP A 451 -5.95 19.98 -8.27
C TRP A 451 -7.45 20.29 -8.34
N THR A 452 -7.83 21.57 -8.21
CA THR A 452 -9.23 22.00 -8.29
C THR A 452 -9.89 21.73 -9.63
N ASN A 453 -9.16 21.92 -10.73
CA ASN A 453 -9.70 21.68 -12.09
C ASN A 453 -9.82 20.19 -12.38
N ALA A 454 -8.98 19.34 -11.77
CA ALA A 454 -9.12 17.89 -11.88
C ALA A 454 -10.39 17.36 -11.19
N LEU A 455 -10.94 18.09 -10.22
CA LEU A 455 -12.24 17.78 -9.60
C LEU A 455 -13.41 18.13 -10.54
N GLU A 456 -13.27 19.20 -11.33
CA GLU A 456 -14.29 19.63 -12.30
C GLU A 456 -14.33 18.72 -13.54
N GLU A 457 -13.18 18.18 -13.98
CA GLU A 457 -13.14 17.15 -15.05
C GLU A 457 -13.70 15.79 -14.60
N ALA A 458 -13.78 15.54 -13.29
CA ALA A 458 -14.27 14.28 -12.70
C ALA A 458 -15.74 14.35 -12.25
N MET A 459 -16.39 15.52 -12.34
CA MET A 459 -17.82 15.66 -12.13
C MET A 459 -18.47 16.08 -13.46
N PRO A 460 -19.40 15.29 -14.02
CA PRO A 460 -20.09 15.65 -15.26
C PRO A 460 -20.93 16.93 -15.14
#